data_AF-A0A497RTL3-F1
#
_entry.id   AF-A0A497RTL3-F1
#
_cell.length_a   1.000
_cell.length_b   1.000
_cell.length_c   1.000
_cell.angle_alpha   90.00
_cell.angle_beta   90.00
_cell.angle_gamma   90.00
#
_symmetry.space_group_name_H-M   'P 1'
#
loop_
_entity.id
_entity.type
_entity.pdbx_description
1 polymer ?
#
loop_
_entity_poly.entity_id
_entity_poly.type
_entity_poly.pdbx_seq_one_letter_code
_entity_poly.pdbx_strand_id
1 'polypeptide(L)'
;MSLQAKILNLLSGINDPTVRMDVASTVNYLFNLYCSGHANESEIRDALYDVCLNVVRAMHPELTEEEVRRKSRTMVEEFIGAFKLESTRRRMFSRFRGRVSLPF
;
A
#
# COMPACT_ATOMS: atom_id res chain seq x y z
N MET A 1 11.41 2.85 2.21
CA MET A 1 11.32 1.49 1.62
C MET A 1 10.42 1.55 0.41
N SER A 2 10.64 0.67 -0.59
CA SER A 2 9.73 0.58 -1.74
C SER A 2 8.34 0.11 -1.28
N LEU A 3 7.31 0.39 -2.10
CA LEU A 3 5.97 -0.14 -1.86
C LEU A 3 5.99 -1.66 -1.72
N GLN A 4 6.73 -2.34 -2.59
CA GLN A 4 6.89 -3.81 -2.53
C GLN A 4 7.44 -4.28 -1.19
N ALA A 5 8.47 -3.61 -0.64
CA ALA A 5 9.01 -3.96 0.67
C ALA A 5 8.01 -3.72 1.80
N LYS A 6 7.19 -2.66 1.72
CA LYS A 6 6.11 -2.41 2.70
C LYS A 6 5.02 -3.49 2.63
N ILE A 7 4.65 -3.92 1.42
CA ILE A 7 3.73 -5.05 1.23
C ILE A 7 4.32 -6.32 1.83
N LEU A 8 5.58 -6.67 1.51
CA LEU A 8 6.22 -7.87 2.06
C LEU A 8 6.28 -7.86 3.59
N ASN A 9 6.53 -6.69 4.20
CA ASN A 9 6.53 -6.55 5.65
C ASN A 9 5.12 -6.72 6.26
N LEU A 10 4.07 -6.19 5.62
CA LEU A 10 2.68 -6.40 6.05
C LEU A 10 2.30 -7.88 6.03
N LEU A 11 2.81 -8.63 5.04
CA LEU A 11 2.54 -10.06 4.86
C LEU A 11 3.42 -10.95 5.75
N SER A 12 4.42 -10.38 6.42
CA SER A 12 5.34 -11.13 7.28
C SER A 12 4.59 -11.62 8.52
N GLY A 13 4.27 -12.91 8.55
CA GLY A 13 3.47 -13.54 9.61
C GLY A 13 2.20 -14.22 9.08
N ILE A 14 1.80 -13.94 7.82
CA ILE A 14 0.71 -14.65 7.16
C ILE A 14 1.29 -15.93 6.52
N ASN A 15 0.84 -17.09 7.00
CA ASN A 15 1.27 -18.40 6.49
C ASN A 15 0.41 -18.87 5.32
N ASP A 16 -0.85 -18.46 5.25
CA ASP A 16 -1.77 -18.82 4.16
C ASP A 16 -1.40 -18.07 2.87
N PRO A 17 -1.00 -18.76 1.79
CA PRO A 17 -0.65 -18.14 0.52
C PRO A 17 -1.81 -17.37 -0.12
N THR A 18 -3.04 -17.83 0.05
CA THR A 18 -4.25 -17.20 -0.50
C THR A 18 -4.47 -15.84 0.14
N VAL A 19 -4.44 -15.79 1.47
CA VAL A 19 -4.59 -14.56 2.24
C VAL A 19 -3.46 -13.58 1.89
N ARG A 20 -2.23 -14.07 1.71
CA ARG A 20 -1.11 -13.22 1.28
C ARG A 20 -1.36 -12.57 -0.09
N MET A 21 -1.84 -13.35 -1.05
CA MET A 21 -2.14 -12.87 -2.39
C MET A 21 -3.28 -11.84 -2.36
N ASP A 22 -4.34 -12.09 -1.60
CA ASP A 22 -5.49 -11.19 -1.51
C ASP A 22 -5.11 -9.84 -0.88
N VAL A 23 -4.37 -9.86 0.23
CA VAL A 23 -3.89 -8.63 0.89
C VAL A 23 -2.96 -7.87 -0.04
N ALA A 24 -2.01 -8.54 -0.69
CA ALA A 24 -1.09 -7.89 -1.63
C ALA A 24 -1.82 -7.25 -2.81
N SER A 25 -2.79 -7.97 -3.37
CA SER A 25 -3.59 -7.50 -4.51
C SER A 25 -4.44 -6.30 -4.14
N THR A 26 -5.03 -6.32 -2.94
CA THR A 26 -5.83 -5.20 -2.41
C THR A 26 -4.99 -3.94 -2.24
N VAL A 27 -3.80 -4.04 -1.61
CA VAL A 27 -2.92 -2.88 -1.45
C VAL A 27 -2.45 -2.33 -2.80
N ASN A 28 -2.13 -3.19 -3.77
CA ASN A 28 -1.77 -2.76 -5.12
C ASN A 28 -2.94 -2.11 -5.87
N TYR A 29 -4.17 -2.60 -5.67
CA TYR A 29 -5.37 -1.98 -6.21
C TYR A 29 -5.55 -0.56 -5.67
N LEU A 30 -5.43 -0.36 -4.35
CA LEU A 30 -5.47 0.97 -3.73
C LEU A 30 -4.37 1.89 -4.26
N PHE A 31 -3.16 1.39 -4.48
CA PHE A 31 -2.08 2.17 -5.09
C PHE A 31 -2.40 2.61 -6.52
N ASN A 32 -3.03 1.75 -7.31
CA ASN A 32 -3.45 2.09 -8.67
C ASN A 32 -4.57 3.14 -8.67
N LEU A 33 -5.56 3.02 -7.78
CA LEU A 33 -6.58 4.04 -7.58
C LEU A 33 -5.96 5.39 -7.21
N TYR A 34 -5.05 5.39 -6.23
CA TYR A 34 -4.30 6.59 -5.83
C TYR A 34 -3.54 7.23 -7.00
N CYS A 35 -2.84 6.42 -7.80
CA CYS A 35 -2.07 6.90 -8.94
C CYS A 35 -2.95 7.47 -10.07
N SER A 36 -4.13 6.91 -10.25
CA SER A 36 -5.07 7.28 -11.31
C SER A 36 -5.94 8.48 -10.95
N GLY A 37 -5.94 8.91 -9.68
CA GLY A 37 -6.75 10.03 -9.19
C GLY A 37 -8.25 9.73 -9.07
N HIS A 38 -8.66 8.46 -9.14
CA HIS A 38 -10.07 8.05 -9.01
C HIS A 38 -10.56 8.00 -7.55
N ALA A 39 -9.66 8.20 -6.58
CA ALA A 39 -9.99 8.30 -5.16
C ALA A 39 -9.11 9.36 -4.51
N ASN A 40 -9.66 10.07 -3.53
CA ASN A 40 -8.90 11.06 -2.77
C ASN A 40 -8.01 10.38 -1.72
N GLU A 41 -7.01 11.10 -1.20
CA GLU A 41 -6.05 10.52 -0.25
C GLU A 41 -6.72 10.04 1.04
N SER A 42 -7.81 10.68 1.49
CA SER A 42 -8.55 10.28 2.69
C SER A 42 -9.21 8.91 2.50
N GLU A 43 -9.90 8.71 1.39
CA GLU A 43 -10.56 7.44 1.04
C GLU A 43 -9.55 6.30 0.96
N ILE A 44 -8.39 6.54 0.35
CA ILE A 44 -7.30 5.56 0.27
C ILE A 44 -6.73 5.26 1.66
N ARG A 45 -6.62 6.28 2.52
CA ARG A 45 -6.11 6.12 3.89
C ARG A 45 -7.06 5.27 4.73
N ASP A 46 -8.35 5.52 4.63
CA ASP A 46 -9.39 4.77 5.36
C ASP A 46 -9.43 3.30 4.89
N ALA A 47 -9.40 3.07 3.57
CA ALA A 47 -9.35 1.71 3.03
C ALA A 47 -8.06 0.97 3.41
N LEU A 48 -6.90 1.63 3.39
CA LEU A 48 -5.65 1.04 3.87
C LEU A 48 -5.72 0.73 5.36
N TYR A 49 -6.37 1.58 6.15
CA TYR A 49 -6.55 1.36 7.58
C TYR A 49 -7.33 0.08 7.85
N ASP A 50 -8.44 -0.15 7.15
CA ASP A 50 -9.23 -1.37 7.30
C ASP A 50 -8.43 -2.63 6.94
N VAL A 51 -7.64 -2.57 5.86
CA VAL A 51 -6.76 -3.68 5.46
C VAL A 51 -5.71 -3.95 6.54
N CYS A 52 -4.98 -2.90 6.98
CA CYS A 52 -3.97 -3.06 8.02
C CYS A 52 -4.57 -3.54 9.35
N LEU A 53 -5.75 -3.04 9.72
CA LEU A 53 -6.44 -3.42 10.94
C LEU A 53 -6.79 -4.90 10.95
N ASN A 54 -7.39 -5.39 9.87
CA ASN A 54 -7.76 -6.80 9.74
C ASN A 54 -6.53 -7.71 9.75
N VAL A 55 -5.46 -7.32 9.05
CA VAL A 55 -4.21 -8.09 9.03
C VAL A 55 -3.56 -8.11 10.42
N VAL A 56 -3.44 -6.96 11.09
CA VAL A 56 -2.80 -6.88 12.41
C VAL A 56 -3.61 -7.68 13.44
N ARG A 57 -4.94 -7.59 13.43
CA ARG A 57 -5.79 -8.40 14.32
C ARG A 57 -5.61 -9.90 14.08
N ALA A 58 -5.54 -10.31 12.82
CA ALA A 58 -5.39 -11.72 12.47
C ALA A 58 -4.00 -12.27 12.84
N MET A 59 -2.95 -11.48 12.68
CA MET A 59 -1.57 -11.91 12.97
C MET A 59 -1.17 -11.77 14.44
N HIS A 60 -1.82 -10.87 15.16
CA HIS A 60 -1.47 -10.52 16.54
C HIS A 60 -2.69 -10.56 17.46
N PRO A 61 -3.32 -11.74 17.64
CA PRO A 61 -4.48 -11.89 18.53
C PRO A 61 -4.17 -11.57 20.00
N GLU A 62 -2.89 -11.54 20.38
CA GLU A 62 -2.40 -11.19 21.70
C GLU A 62 -2.45 -9.69 22.01
N LEU A 63 -2.51 -8.84 21.00
CA LEU A 63 -2.50 -7.39 21.18
C LEU A 63 -3.86 -6.87 21.65
N THR A 64 -3.83 -5.84 22.47
CA THR A 64 -5.05 -5.10 22.83
C THR A 64 -5.59 -4.33 21.62
N GLU A 65 -6.88 -4.02 21.65
CA GLU A 65 -7.54 -3.23 20.59
C GLU A 65 -6.85 -1.87 20.36
N GLU A 66 -6.35 -1.22 21.42
CA GLU A 66 -5.63 0.05 21.29
C GLU A 66 -4.26 -0.12 20.58
N GLU A 67 -3.51 -1.17 20.93
CA GLU A 67 -2.22 -1.47 20.30
C GLU A 67 -2.39 -1.83 18.83
N VAL A 68 -3.41 -2.64 18.52
CA VAL A 68 -3.80 -2.99 17.15
C VAL A 68 -4.09 -1.72 16.35
N ARG A 69 -4.91 -0.81 16.88
CA ARG A 69 -5.25 0.45 16.19
C ARG A 69 -4.02 1.32 15.96
N ARG A 70 -3.18 1.47 16.99
CA ARG A 70 -1.94 2.27 16.90
C ARG A 70 -1.00 1.70 15.85
N LYS A 71 -0.74 0.38 15.87
CA LYS A 71 0.12 -0.30 14.91
C LYS A 71 -0.42 -0.14 13.48
N SER A 72 -1.72 -0.33 13.30
CA SER A 72 -2.38 -0.17 11.99
C SER A 72 -2.26 1.26 11.46
N ARG A 73 -2.48 2.28 12.29
CA ARG A 73 -2.30 3.69 11.89
C ARG A 73 -0.86 3.98 11.45
N THR A 74 0.14 3.51 12.20
CA THR A 74 1.54 3.67 11.81
C THR A 74 1.81 3.06 10.44
N MET A 75 1.32 1.85 10.19
CA MET A 75 1.50 1.18 8.89
C MET A 75 0.84 1.97 7.75
N VAL A 76 -0.34 2.52 7.98
CA VAL A 76 -1.05 3.35 6.97
C VAL A 76 -0.22 4.58 6.59
N GLU A 77 0.33 5.32 7.56
CA GLU A 77 1.18 6.49 7.25
C GLU A 77 2.41 6.09 6.42
N GLU A 78 3.01 4.95 6.75
CA GLU A 78 4.14 4.41 5.98
C GLU A 78 3.75 4.02 4.55
N PHE A 79 2.57 3.43 4.35
CA PHE A 79 2.04 3.11 3.02
C PHE A 79 1.72 4.37 2.22
N ILE A 80 1.08 5.37 2.82
CA ILE A 80 0.79 6.65 2.16
C ILE A 80 2.09 7.34 1.73
N GLY A 81 3.12 7.32 2.59
CA GLY A 81 4.45 7.80 2.22
C GLY A 81 5.03 7.08 1.01
N ALA A 82 4.91 5.74 0.97
CA ALA A 82 5.34 4.94 -0.18
C ALA A 82 4.52 5.24 -1.45
N PHE A 83 3.20 5.42 -1.34
CA PHE A 83 2.31 5.75 -2.45
C PHE A 83 2.69 7.10 -3.08
N LYS A 84 2.95 8.12 -2.26
CA LYS A 84 3.40 9.45 -2.71
C LYS A 84 4.71 9.37 -3.48
N LEU A 85 5.68 8.64 -2.94
CA LEU A 85 6.99 8.49 -3.58
C LEU A 85 6.88 7.74 -4.91
N GLU A 86 6.22 6.59 -4.91
CA GLU A 86 6.15 5.72 -6.10
C GLU A 86 5.26 6.32 -7.20
N SER A 87 4.17 7.00 -6.83
CA SER A 87 3.34 7.73 -7.80
C SER A 87 4.10 8.89 -8.44
N THR A 88 4.91 9.62 -7.68
CA THR A 88 5.76 10.70 -8.19
C THR A 88 6.79 10.15 -9.16
N ARG A 89 7.46 9.05 -8.78
CA ARG A 89 8.38 8.32 -9.64
C ARG A 89 7.68 7.92 -10.95
N ARG A 90 6.51 7.27 -10.89
CA ARG A 90 5.73 6.84 -12.05
C ARG A 90 5.39 8.00 -12.99
N ARG A 91 4.96 9.15 -12.43
CA ARG A 91 4.68 10.38 -13.21
C ARG A 91 5.93 10.94 -13.88
N MET A 92 7.06 10.97 -13.18
CA MET A 92 8.32 11.44 -13.76
C MET A 92 8.74 10.56 -14.94
N PHE A 93 8.77 9.24 -14.79
CA PHE A 93 9.13 8.32 -15.87
C PHE A 93 8.16 8.39 -17.07
N SER A 94 6.86 8.59 -16.82
CA SER A 94 5.88 8.80 -17.90
C SER A 94 6.18 10.06 -18.72
N ARG A 95 6.59 11.16 -18.08
CA ARG A 95 6.96 12.42 -18.77
C ARG A 95 8.22 12.29 -19.61
N PHE A 96 9.20 11.48 -19.19
CA PHE A 96 10.45 11.27 -19.94
C PHE A 96 10.29 10.31 -21.12
N ARG A 97 9.40 9.31 -21.03
CA ARG A 97 9.10 8.41 -22.16
C ARG A 97 8.50 9.12 -23.37
N GLY A 98 7.75 10.21 -23.17
CA GLY A 98 7.20 11.01 -24.26
C GLY A 98 8.24 11.82 -25.07
N ARG A 99 9.50 11.90 -24.61
CA ARG A 99 10.58 12.62 -25.31
C ARG A 99 11.54 11.72 -26.09
N VAL A 100 11.40 10.40 -25.98
CA VAL A 100 12.24 9.44 -26.71
C VAL A 100 11.41 8.80 -27.83
N SER A 101 10.87 9.63 -28.73
CA SER A 101 10.57 9.17 -30.09
C SER A 101 11.88 9.26 -30.86
N LEU A 102 12.60 8.14 -30.96
CA LEU A 102 13.75 8.04 -31.84
C LEU A 102 13.26 8.28 -33.28
N PRO A 103 13.89 9.19 -34.04
CA PRO A 103 13.59 9.32 -35.46
C PRO A 103 14.12 8.06 -36.15
N PHE A 104 13.21 7.29 -36.75
CA PHE A 104 13.53 6.36 -37.81
C PHE A 104 13.12 7.00 -39.13
#